data_AF-A0A1G3MUL4-F1
#
_entry.id   AF-A0A1G3MUL4-F1
#
_cell.length_a   1.000
_cell.length_b   1.000
_cell.length_c   1.000
_cell.angle_alpha   90.00
_cell.angle_beta   90.00
_cell.angle_gamma   90.00
#
_symmetry.space_group_name_H-M   'P 1'
#
loop_
_entity.id
_entity.type
_entity.pdbx_description
1 polymer ?
#
loop_
_entity_poly.entity_id
_entity_poly.type
_entity_poly.pdbx_seq_one_letter_code
_entity_poly.pdbx_strand_id
1 'polypeptide(L)'
;MNKTLTTLCLALSLGTLVACPIYPPATVVVTYHANGATGGTVPAPQSVTTGGIIIVGNTGNLVRSGYAFTGWNTAADGSGTAYAAGDDYNGGSLDLYAVWIVSLASIDLSVGSLSPQFDGVITTYTVALDETISAITVTAITAASDATIYYSLAQPMTLAMGSNPLTITVTAANGDSQAYAINILRGACFVTEWQIDNPGDSITLPLIDISNYVDVPYACTVNWGDGASSTITAFDDPNRMHTYAAAGSYRVSISGSCDGWSFEAVPASRLAITKVLARGKAPVFEGLVFLNFSGCSKLTELAGGGIPVCTNILFMNESMNRIFEDCSSLTSLPADLFRYNTAVTDFSSAFWGCASLISLPVDLFRYNTAVTDFSGVFSGCTSLASLPADLFRYNTAVNDFYRTFDNCTSLASLSLKSSVAYR
;
A
#
# COMPACT_ATOMS: atom_id res chain seq x y z
N MET A 1 -18.44 40.35 26.79
CA MET A 1 -18.03 41.53 27.60
C MET A 1 -16.93 42.26 26.84
N ASN A 2 -17.28 43.29 26.07
CA ASN A 2 -16.32 44.18 25.39
C ASN A 2 -15.51 44.95 26.44
N LYS A 3 -14.23 44.59 26.62
CA LYS A 3 -13.29 45.41 27.38
C LYS A 3 -12.62 46.39 26.41
N THR A 4 -13.18 47.59 26.33
CA THR A 4 -12.51 48.76 25.74
C THR A 4 -11.29 49.10 26.59
N LEU A 5 -10.08 48.83 26.08
CA LEU A 5 -8.84 49.33 26.68
C LEU A 5 -8.83 50.86 26.56
N THR A 6 -8.97 51.55 27.69
CA THR A 6 -8.79 53.00 27.79
C THR A 6 -7.32 53.25 28.16
N THR A 7 -6.44 53.42 27.17
CA THR A 7 -5.06 53.86 27.42
C THR A 7 -5.05 55.40 27.45
N LEU A 8 -4.96 55.97 28.65
CA LEU A 8 -4.87 57.41 28.89
C LEU A 8 -3.41 57.86 28.78
N CYS A 9 -3.04 58.62 27.75
CA CYS A 9 -1.70 59.19 27.63
C CYS A 9 -1.71 60.65 28.10
N LEU A 10 -1.04 60.97 29.21
CA LEU A 10 -0.89 62.34 29.71
C LEU A 10 0.17 63.08 28.88
N ALA A 11 -0.24 64.06 28.08
CA ALA A 11 0.66 65.13 27.62
C ALA A 11 0.47 66.35 28.53
N LEU A 12 1.46 66.60 29.40
CA LEU A 12 1.53 67.78 30.26
C LEU A 12 1.97 69.00 29.44
N SER A 13 1.03 69.75 28.87
CA SER A 13 1.18 71.20 28.72
C SER A 13 -0.18 71.88 28.54
N LEU A 14 -0.56 72.69 29.53
CA LEU A 14 -1.60 73.72 29.46
C LEU A 14 -3.04 73.24 29.11
N GLY A 15 -3.68 72.58 30.07
CA GLY A 15 -5.08 72.86 30.41
C GLY A 15 -6.22 72.37 29.51
N THR A 16 -5.96 71.73 28.36
CA THR A 16 -7.02 71.12 27.52
C THR A 16 -6.83 69.61 27.41
N LEU A 17 -7.81 68.85 27.93
CA LEU A 17 -7.97 67.43 27.65
C LEU A 17 -8.29 67.24 26.16
N VAL A 18 -7.27 66.90 25.36
CA VAL A 18 -7.48 66.45 23.98
C VAL A 18 -7.82 64.95 24.05
N ALA A 19 -9.06 64.58 23.69
CA ALA A 19 -9.41 63.18 23.52
C ALA A 19 -8.51 62.59 22.41
N CYS A 20 -7.70 61.59 22.74
CA CYS A 20 -6.98 60.83 21.74
C CYS A 20 -8.03 60.07 20.91
N PRO A 21 -8.07 60.19 19.57
CA PRO A 21 -9.00 59.40 18.77
C PRO A 21 -8.70 57.91 18.99
N ILE A 22 -9.62 57.23 19.68
CA ILE A 22 -9.66 55.76 19.71
C ILE A 22 -10.04 55.30 18.31
N TYR A 23 -9.04 55.04 17.49
CA TYR A 23 -9.25 54.32 16.24
C TYR A 23 -9.71 52.90 16.60
N PRO A 24 -10.85 52.44 16.06
CA PRO A 24 -11.21 51.03 16.19
C PRO A 24 -10.04 50.18 15.67
N PRO A 25 -9.79 49.00 16.26
CA PRO A 25 -8.74 48.11 15.79
C PRO A 25 -8.91 47.89 14.29
N ALA A 26 -7.83 48.03 13.52
CA ALA A 26 -7.87 47.84 12.08
C ALA A 26 -8.36 46.42 11.78
N THR A 27 -9.49 46.31 11.07
CA THR A 27 -10.01 45.02 10.62
C THR A 27 -9.14 44.50 9.48
N VAL A 28 -8.53 43.35 9.68
CA VAL A 28 -7.87 42.58 8.62
C VAL A 28 -8.93 41.78 7.88
N VAL A 29 -8.91 41.82 6.55
CA VAL A 29 -9.85 41.08 5.69
C VAL A 29 -9.06 40.26 4.67
N VAL A 30 -9.37 38.97 4.56
CA VAL A 30 -8.90 38.09 3.48
C VAL A 30 -10.06 37.87 2.52
N THR A 31 -9.87 38.27 1.26
CA THR A 31 -10.87 38.19 0.20
C THR A 31 -10.44 37.17 -0.84
N TYR A 32 -11.36 36.31 -1.29
CA TYR A 32 -11.10 35.26 -2.26
C TYR A 32 -11.68 35.59 -3.64
N HIS A 33 -10.94 35.30 -4.70
CA HIS A 33 -11.30 35.58 -6.09
C HIS A 33 -11.25 34.31 -6.94
N ALA A 34 -12.29 34.12 -7.77
CA ALA A 34 -12.48 32.90 -8.57
C ALA A 34 -11.41 32.70 -9.67
N ASN A 35 -10.76 33.79 -10.09
CA ASN A 35 -9.67 33.81 -11.07
C ASN A 35 -9.91 32.95 -12.33
N GLY A 36 -11.01 33.21 -13.03
CA GLY A 36 -11.37 32.48 -14.25
C GLY A 36 -12.16 31.18 -14.03
N ALA A 37 -12.65 30.90 -12.82
CA ALA A 37 -13.60 29.82 -12.60
C ALA A 37 -14.85 29.99 -13.49
N THR A 38 -15.34 28.87 -14.00
CA THR A 38 -16.53 28.76 -14.86
C THR A 38 -17.78 28.33 -14.09
N GLY A 39 -17.65 27.99 -12.80
CA GLY A 39 -18.74 27.58 -11.94
C GLY A 39 -18.37 27.63 -10.45
N GLY A 40 -19.36 27.39 -9.58
CA GLY A 40 -19.20 27.49 -8.14
C GLY A 40 -19.27 28.93 -7.62
N THR A 41 -18.89 29.11 -6.35
CA THR A 41 -18.84 30.41 -5.68
C THR A 41 -17.51 30.58 -4.97
N VAL A 42 -17.01 31.81 -4.86
CA VAL A 42 -15.82 32.06 -4.04
C VAL A 42 -16.15 31.88 -2.56
N PRO A 43 -15.20 31.40 -1.73
CA PRO A 43 -15.37 31.42 -0.28
C PRO A 43 -15.75 32.79 0.25
N ALA A 44 -16.54 32.82 1.33
CA ALA A 44 -16.89 34.07 1.99
C ALA A 44 -15.62 34.74 2.55
N PRO A 45 -15.50 36.09 2.46
CA PRO A 45 -14.38 36.80 3.06
C PRO A 45 -14.25 36.53 4.56
N GLN A 46 -13.02 36.35 5.03
CA GLN A 46 -12.72 36.21 6.46
C GLN A 46 -12.26 37.56 7.01
N SER A 47 -12.65 37.89 8.24
CA SER A 47 -12.21 39.13 8.89
C SER A 47 -11.94 38.95 10.37
N VAL A 48 -10.88 39.61 10.86
CA VAL A 48 -10.48 39.61 12.27
C VAL A 48 -10.02 41.01 12.68
N THR A 49 -10.24 41.37 13.95
CA THR A 49 -9.71 42.60 14.56
C THR A 49 -8.51 42.32 15.49
N THR A 50 -8.35 41.07 15.93
CA THR A 50 -7.24 40.57 16.74
C THR A 50 -7.04 39.06 16.48
N GLY A 51 -5.81 38.59 16.32
CA GLY A 51 -5.49 37.18 16.02
C GLY A 51 -5.17 36.91 14.54
N GLY A 52 -4.96 35.64 14.19
CA GLY A 52 -4.69 35.19 12.82
C GLY A 52 -5.93 34.64 12.10
N ILE A 53 -5.80 34.46 10.78
CA ILE A 53 -6.79 33.83 9.90
C ILE A 53 -6.22 32.49 9.43
N ILE A 54 -7.04 31.42 9.45
CA ILE A 54 -6.73 30.18 8.72
C ILE A 54 -7.27 30.31 7.31
N ILE A 55 -6.40 30.19 6.30
CA ILE A 55 -6.80 30.25 4.90
C ILE A 55 -7.73 29.08 4.59
N VAL A 56 -8.91 29.35 4.03
CA VAL A 56 -9.87 28.29 3.68
C VAL A 56 -9.55 27.70 2.32
N GLY A 57 -9.92 26.44 2.12
CA GLY A 57 -9.84 25.81 0.80
C GLY A 57 -10.94 26.26 -0.15
N ASN A 58 -11.19 25.46 -1.18
CA ASN A 58 -12.24 25.69 -2.16
C ASN A 58 -13.65 25.38 -1.61
N THR A 59 -14.06 26.03 -0.51
CA THR A 59 -15.31 25.71 0.20
C THR A 59 -16.57 26.07 -0.58
N GLY A 60 -16.47 26.94 -1.58
CA GLY A 60 -17.57 27.30 -2.46
C GLY A 60 -17.63 26.46 -3.74
N ASN A 61 -16.85 25.36 -3.82
CA ASN A 61 -16.79 24.43 -4.93
C ASN A 61 -16.56 25.13 -6.29
N LEU A 62 -15.61 26.06 -6.34
CA LEU A 62 -15.17 26.68 -7.59
C LEU A 62 -14.75 25.58 -8.58
N VAL A 63 -15.20 25.73 -9.81
CA VAL A 63 -14.85 24.84 -10.92
C VAL A 63 -14.33 25.71 -12.06
N ARG A 64 -13.18 25.36 -12.63
CA ARG A 64 -12.72 25.88 -13.92
C ARG A 64 -12.63 24.71 -14.88
N SER A 65 -13.54 24.65 -15.85
CA SER A 65 -13.61 23.54 -16.80
C SER A 65 -12.25 23.29 -17.46
N GLY A 66 -11.72 22.07 -17.32
CA GLY A 66 -10.41 21.66 -17.85
C GLY A 66 -9.21 21.85 -16.92
N TYR A 67 -9.41 22.43 -15.73
CA TYR A 67 -8.34 22.76 -14.80
C TYR A 67 -8.65 22.25 -13.38
N ALA A 68 -7.59 21.91 -12.65
CA ALA A 68 -7.66 21.56 -11.24
C ALA A 68 -7.31 22.77 -10.36
N PHE A 69 -8.05 22.96 -9.27
CA PHE A 69 -7.75 23.97 -8.25
C PHE A 69 -6.58 23.48 -7.40
N THR A 70 -5.51 24.28 -7.29
CA THR A 70 -4.29 23.89 -6.55
C THR A 70 -4.02 24.73 -5.30
N GLY A 71 -4.78 25.79 -5.09
CA GLY A 71 -4.61 26.69 -3.94
C GLY A 71 -4.90 28.14 -4.29
N TRP A 72 -4.35 29.05 -3.52
CA TRP A 72 -4.53 30.49 -3.65
C TRP A 72 -3.20 31.19 -3.91
N ASN A 73 -3.23 32.35 -4.55
CA ASN A 73 -2.05 33.20 -4.75
C ASN A 73 -2.41 34.68 -4.53
N THR A 74 -1.45 35.48 -4.05
CA THR A 74 -1.65 36.93 -3.87
C THR A 74 -1.71 37.73 -5.17
N ALA A 75 -1.35 37.12 -6.30
CA ALA A 75 -1.45 37.70 -7.63
C ALA A 75 -2.28 36.79 -8.55
N ALA A 76 -3.14 37.38 -9.37
CA ALA A 76 -4.03 36.64 -10.28
C ALA A 76 -3.29 35.81 -11.34
N ASP A 77 -2.07 36.22 -11.71
CA ASP A 77 -1.21 35.52 -12.65
C ASP A 77 -0.36 34.40 -12.00
N GLY A 78 -0.50 34.19 -10.69
CA GLY A 78 0.26 33.20 -9.93
C GLY A 78 1.69 33.61 -9.56
N SER A 79 2.14 34.82 -9.92
CA SER A 79 3.51 35.30 -9.63
C SER A 79 3.74 35.71 -8.17
N GLY A 80 2.68 35.82 -7.38
CA GLY A 80 2.71 36.23 -5.98
C GLY A 80 3.02 35.09 -5.01
N THR A 81 2.69 35.30 -3.74
CA THR A 81 2.89 34.28 -2.70
C THR A 81 1.75 33.26 -2.74
N ALA A 82 2.08 31.97 -2.75
CA ALA A 82 1.11 30.89 -2.72
C ALA A 82 0.65 30.59 -1.29
N TYR A 83 -0.64 30.28 -1.13
CA TYR A 83 -1.28 29.87 0.12
C TYR A 83 -2.12 28.61 -0.12
N ALA A 84 -1.97 27.61 0.75
CA ALA A 84 -2.78 26.40 0.78
C ALA A 84 -3.93 26.53 1.78
N ALA A 85 -4.91 25.63 1.67
CA ALA A 85 -5.96 25.51 2.67
C ALA A 85 -5.37 25.04 4.02
N GLY A 86 -5.73 25.70 5.11
CA GLY A 86 -5.22 25.40 6.45
C GLY A 86 -4.02 26.25 6.88
N ASP A 87 -3.43 27.04 5.98
CA ASP A 87 -2.30 27.91 6.33
C ASP A 87 -2.70 28.97 7.35
N ASP A 88 -1.86 29.17 8.37
CA ASP A 88 -1.94 30.29 9.31
C ASP A 88 -1.48 31.60 8.65
N TYR A 89 -2.34 32.61 8.65
CA TYR A 89 -2.05 33.94 8.14
C TYR A 89 -2.20 35.01 9.21
N ASN A 90 -1.10 35.71 9.51
CA ASN A 90 -1.03 36.76 10.54
C ASN A 90 -0.66 38.14 9.95
N GLY A 91 -0.89 38.34 8.65
CA GLY A 91 -0.59 39.60 7.95
C GLY A 91 -1.73 40.61 7.95
N GLY A 92 -1.60 41.65 7.11
CA GLY A 92 -2.65 42.65 6.87
C GLY A 92 -3.73 42.16 5.90
N SER A 93 -4.66 43.03 5.49
CA SER A 93 -5.68 42.64 4.51
C SER A 93 -5.06 42.17 3.19
N LEU A 94 -5.65 41.14 2.58
CA LEU A 94 -5.09 40.45 1.43
C LEU A 94 -6.18 39.95 0.48
N ASP A 95 -5.89 40.03 -0.83
CA ASP A 95 -6.66 39.39 -1.89
C ASP A 95 -5.98 38.10 -2.33
N LEU A 96 -6.74 37.02 -2.41
CA LEU A 96 -6.29 35.69 -2.78
C LEU A 96 -7.03 35.23 -4.03
N TYR A 97 -6.29 34.89 -5.07
CA TYR A 97 -6.80 34.46 -6.36
C TYR A 97 -6.63 32.95 -6.52
N ALA A 98 -7.68 32.26 -6.96
CA ALA A 98 -7.63 30.82 -7.19
C ALA A 98 -6.53 30.47 -8.21
N VAL A 99 -5.73 29.47 -7.90
CA VAL A 99 -4.70 28.95 -8.81
C VAL A 99 -5.25 27.70 -9.50
N TRP A 100 -5.08 27.67 -10.82
CA TRP A 100 -5.62 26.64 -11.68
C TRP A 100 -4.50 26.05 -12.52
N ILE A 101 -4.44 24.73 -12.60
CA ILE A 101 -3.50 24.03 -13.48
C ILE A 101 -4.24 23.16 -14.48
N VAL A 102 -3.76 23.10 -15.72
CA VAL A 102 -4.35 22.22 -16.74
C VAL A 102 -4.29 20.78 -16.26
N SER A 103 -5.36 20.02 -16.46
CA SER A 103 -5.48 18.66 -15.93
C SER A 103 -5.91 17.63 -16.97
N LEU A 104 -5.64 16.37 -16.68
CA LEU A 104 -6.23 15.25 -17.41
C LEU A 104 -7.63 14.94 -16.84
N ALA A 105 -8.53 14.46 -17.69
CA ALA A 105 -9.84 13.95 -17.30
C ALA A 105 -9.78 12.48 -16.88
N SER A 106 -8.94 11.69 -17.55
CA SER A 106 -8.67 10.29 -17.21
C SER A 106 -7.29 9.87 -17.68
N ILE A 107 -6.81 8.78 -17.07
CA ILE A 107 -5.70 7.97 -17.55
C ILE A 107 -6.22 6.53 -17.58
N ASP A 108 -6.50 6.03 -18.78
CA ASP A 108 -7.02 4.68 -19.01
C ASP A 108 -5.86 3.73 -19.33
N LEU A 109 -5.89 2.56 -18.70
CA LEU A 109 -4.87 1.53 -18.85
C LEU A 109 -5.47 0.32 -19.57
N SER A 110 -4.71 -0.30 -20.48
CA SER A 110 -5.15 -1.56 -21.09
C SER A 110 -5.18 -2.73 -20.11
N VAL A 111 -4.46 -2.63 -18.98
CA VAL A 111 -4.37 -3.63 -17.92
C VAL A 111 -3.87 -3.00 -16.62
N GLY A 112 -4.32 -3.53 -15.49
CA GLY A 112 -3.99 -3.01 -14.15
C GLY A 112 -4.83 -1.81 -13.76
N SER A 113 -4.51 -1.22 -12.62
CA SER A 113 -5.19 -0.05 -12.05
C SER A 113 -4.16 0.98 -11.58
N LEU A 114 -4.57 2.25 -11.59
CA LEU A 114 -3.79 3.33 -10.99
C LEU A 114 -3.92 3.29 -9.47
N SER A 115 -2.81 3.48 -8.78
CA SER A 115 -2.76 3.74 -7.35
C SER A 115 -1.98 5.03 -7.08
N PRO A 116 -2.57 6.03 -6.41
CA PRO A 116 -3.97 6.10 -6.00
C PRO A 116 -4.95 6.11 -7.20
N GLN A 117 -6.25 6.00 -6.94
CA GLN A 117 -7.27 6.23 -7.97
C GLN A 117 -7.05 7.60 -8.62
N PHE A 118 -7.30 7.70 -9.92
CA PHE A 118 -7.07 8.93 -10.67
C PHE A 118 -7.82 10.13 -10.06
N ASP A 119 -7.07 11.19 -9.83
CA ASP A 119 -7.54 12.52 -9.45
C ASP A 119 -6.67 13.57 -10.18
N GLY A 120 -7.29 14.54 -10.85
CA GLY A 120 -6.57 15.51 -11.68
C GLY A 120 -5.56 16.41 -10.93
N VAL A 121 -5.61 16.45 -9.59
CA VAL A 121 -4.63 17.15 -8.74
C VAL A 121 -3.41 16.26 -8.46
N ILE A 122 -3.59 14.94 -8.43
CA ILE A 122 -2.51 13.98 -8.17
C ILE A 122 -1.68 13.78 -9.44
N THR A 123 -0.39 14.04 -9.33
CA THR A 123 0.55 14.04 -10.45
C THR A 123 1.50 12.85 -10.46
N THR A 124 1.41 11.96 -9.46
CA THR A 124 2.24 10.75 -9.36
C THR A 124 1.36 9.54 -9.09
N TYR A 125 1.52 8.52 -9.92
CA TYR A 125 0.78 7.27 -9.85
C TYR A 125 1.72 6.08 -9.94
N THR A 126 1.29 4.96 -9.36
CA THR A 126 1.91 3.65 -9.54
C THR A 126 0.92 2.71 -10.21
N VAL A 127 1.44 1.83 -11.06
CA VAL A 127 0.68 0.70 -11.63
C VAL A 127 1.48 -0.55 -11.36
N ALA A 128 0.98 -1.45 -10.51
CA ALA A 128 1.58 -2.77 -10.38
C ALA A 128 0.96 -3.75 -11.35
N LEU A 129 1.83 -4.53 -11.98
CA LEU A 129 1.43 -5.55 -12.92
C LEU A 129 2.04 -6.88 -12.54
N ASP A 130 1.32 -7.92 -12.91
CA ASP A 130 1.82 -9.27 -13.01
C ASP A 130 3.06 -9.32 -13.92
N GLU A 131 4.04 -10.16 -13.55
CA GLU A 131 5.22 -10.47 -14.36
C GLU A 131 4.88 -10.98 -15.77
N THR A 132 3.72 -11.61 -15.96
CA THR A 132 3.29 -12.12 -17.28
C THR A 132 2.96 -11.00 -18.27
N ILE A 133 2.66 -9.79 -17.76
CA ILE A 133 2.30 -8.63 -18.59
C ILE A 133 3.55 -7.95 -19.14
N SER A 134 3.83 -8.18 -20.42
CA SER A 134 5.03 -7.63 -21.09
C SER A 134 4.80 -6.32 -21.85
N ALA A 135 3.55 -5.87 -21.96
CA ALA A 135 3.22 -4.62 -22.64
C ALA A 135 1.95 -3.99 -22.06
N ILE A 136 1.85 -2.67 -22.20
CA ILE A 136 0.70 -1.88 -21.78
C ILE A 136 0.48 -0.71 -22.74
N THR A 137 -0.79 -0.36 -22.97
CA THR A 137 -1.19 0.90 -23.61
C THR A 137 -1.76 1.82 -22.55
N VAL A 138 -1.28 3.06 -22.52
CA VAL A 138 -1.80 4.13 -21.67
C VAL A 138 -2.46 5.19 -22.54
N THR A 139 -3.73 5.49 -22.25
CA THR A 139 -4.53 6.48 -22.96
C THR A 139 -4.98 7.55 -21.99
N ALA A 140 -4.39 8.73 -22.07
CA ALA A 140 -4.83 9.91 -21.33
C ALA A 140 -5.85 10.72 -22.14
N ILE A 141 -6.81 11.31 -21.43
CA ILE A 141 -7.82 12.21 -22.00
C ILE A 141 -7.64 13.59 -21.34
N THR A 142 -7.63 14.66 -22.13
CA THR A 142 -7.54 16.01 -21.58
C THR A 142 -8.85 16.43 -20.94
N ALA A 143 -8.79 17.15 -19.82
CA ALA A 143 -9.99 17.80 -19.27
C ALA A 143 -10.37 19.05 -20.08
N ALA A 144 -9.39 19.76 -20.64
CA ALA A 144 -9.60 20.89 -21.54
C ALA A 144 -9.62 20.44 -23.01
N SER A 145 -10.62 20.84 -23.78
CA SER A 145 -10.81 20.41 -25.18
C SER A 145 -9.76 20.95 -26.16
N ASP A 146 -9.06 22.02 -25.78
CA ASP A 146 -8.01 22.69 -26.56
C ASP A 146 -6.59 22.35 -26.07
N ALA A 147 -6.47 21.51 -25.05
CA ALA A 147 -5.17 21.04 -24.57
C ALA A 147 -4.62 19.90 -25.44
N THR A 148 -3.30 19.73 -25.41
CA THR A 148 -2.58 18.69 -26.12
C THR A 148 -1.89 17.74 -25.13
N ILE A 149 -1.70 16.48 -25.54
CA ILE A 149 -1.04 15.45 -24.73
C ILE A 149 0.26 15.02 -25.39
N TYR A 150 1.30 14.89 -24.57
CA TYR A 150 2.57 14.29 -24.96
C TYR A 150 2.92 13.14 -24.00
N TYR A 151 3.39 12.02 -24.57
CA TYR A 151 3.91 10.88 -23.82
C TYR A 151 5.43 10.84 -23.96
N SER A 152 6.15 10.63 -22.85
CA SER A 152 7.61 10.49 -22.87
C SER A 152 8.09 9.22 -23.58
N LEU A 153 7.20 8.25 -23.80
CA LEU A 153 7.48 6.96 -24.44
C LEU A 153 6.36 6.61 -25.43
N ALA A 154 6.74 5.94 -26.53
CA ALA A 154 5.79 5.48 -27.54
C ALA A 154 4.86 4.37 -27.01
N GLN A 155 3.61 4.38 -27.47
CA GLN A 155 2.59 3.39 -27.12
C GLN A 155 2.38 2.38 -28.27
N PRO A 156 2.10 1.08 -28.01
CA PRO A 156 2.13 0.44 -26.71
C PRO A 156 3.57 0.34 -26.17
N MET A 157 3.73 0.42 -24.85
CA MET A 157 5.03 0.30 -24.22
C MET A 157 5.37 -1.17 -23.99
N THR A 158 6.57 -1.59 -24.37
CA THR A 158 7.15 -2.86 -23.92
C THR A 158 7.75 -2.68 -22.52
N LEU A 159 7.43 -3.60 -21.61
CA LEU A 159 7.80 -3.50 -20.20
C LEU A 159 8.98 -4.42 -19.85
N ALA A 160 10.03 -3.85 -19.26
CA ALA A 160 11.06 -4.60 -18.55
C ALA A 160 10.55 -5.04 -17.17
N MET A 161 11.18 -6.06 -16.57
CA MET A 161 10.90 -6.41 -15.17
C MET A 161 11.25 -5.25 -14.25
N GLY A 162 10.40 -4.96 -13.26
CA GLY A 162 10.57 -3.81 -12.37
C GLY A 162 9.98 -2.53 -12.93
N SER A 163 10.64 -1.40 -12.64
CA SER A 163 10.14 -0.04 -12.93
C SER A 163 10.28 0.34 -14.40
N ASN A 164 9.20 0.89 -14.95
CA ASN A 164 9.07 1.44 -16.30
C ASN A 164 8.37 2.82 -16.18
N PRO A 165 9.12 3.90 -15.92
CA PRO A 165 8.53 5.22 -15.72
C PRO A 165 7.99 5.81 -17.03
N LEU A 166 6.76 6.33 -16.98
CA LEU A 166 6.10 7.07 -18.05
C LEU A 166 5.76 8.47 -17.54
N THR A 167 6.04 9.51 -18.32
CA THR A 167 5.54 10.86 -18.07
C THR A 167 4.54 11.25 -19.13
N ILE A 168 3.35 11.68 -18.71
CA ILE A 168 2.32 12.27 -19.56
C ILE A 168 2.29 13.76 -19.29
N THR A 169 2.50 14.58 -20.32
CA THR A 169 2.39 16.04 -20.19
C THR A 169 1.13 16.51 -20.91
N VAL A 170 0.27 17.22 -20.19
CA VAL A 170 -0.85 17.94 -20.78
C VAL A 170 -0.50 19.42 -20.83
N THR A 171 -0.69 20.04 -22.00
CA THR A 171 -0.37 21.45 -22.23
C THR A 171 -1.61 22.18 -22.76
N ALA A 172 -2.06 23.20 -22.04
CA ALA A 172 -3.16 24.07 -22.45
C ALA A 172 -2.75 25.00 -23.60
N ALA A 173 -3.73 25.58 -24.28
CA ALA A 173 -3.51 26.46 -25.44
C ALA A 173 -2.70 27.73 -25.09
N ASN A 174 -2.71 28.17 -23.83
CA ASN A 174 -1.92 29.31 -23.35
C ASN A 174 -0.45 28.96 -23.02
N GLY A 175 -0.05 27.70 -23.17
CA GLY A 175 1.31 27.22 -22.89
C GLY A 175 1.51 26.66 -21.48
N ASP A 176 0.53 26.81 -20.58
CA ASP A 176 0.59 26.19 -19.25
C ASP A 176 0.59 24.67 -19.39
N SER A 177 1.38 23.97 -18.58
CA SER A 177 1.50 22.52 -18.66
C SER A 177 1.54 21.84 -17.30
N GLN A 178 1.08 20.59 -17.27
CA GLN A 178 1.16 19.71 -16.13
C GLN A 178 1.72 18.35 -16.56
N ALA A 179 2.70 17.86 -15.82
CA ALA A 179 3.25 16.53 -16.00
C ALA A 179 2.66 15.55 -14.97
N TYR A 180 2.33 14.35 -15.43
CA TYR A 180 1.87 13.22 -14.64
C TYR A 180 2.90 12.09 -14.75
N ALA A 181 3.51 11.71 -13.65
CA ALA A 181 4.46 10.61 -13.55
C ALA A 181 3.72 9.32 -13.22
N ILE A 182 3.89 8.29 -14.04
CA ILE A 182 3.28 6.97 -13.87
C ILE A 182 4.42 5.96 -13.75
N ASN A 183 4.61 5.40 -12.56
CA ASN A 183 5.59 4.37 -12.29
C ASN A 183 4.97 2.98 -12.50
N ILE A 184 5.21 2.37 -13.66
CA ILE A 184 4.67 1.04 -13.98
C ILE A 184 5.67 -0.02 -13.52
N LEU A 185 5.23 -0.90 -12.61
CA LEU A 185 6.04 -1.89 -11.94
C LEU A 185 5.61 -3.31 -12.38
N ARG A 186 6.34 -3.88 -13.35
CA ARG A 186 6.12 -5.25 -13.80
C ARG A 186 6.69 -6.25 -12.79
N GLY A 187 5.88 -7.25 -12.41
CA GLY A 187 6.25 -8.24 -11.39
C GLY A 187 6.14 -7.73 -9.96
N ALA A 188 5.25 -6.77 -9.71
CA ALA A 188 5.04 -6.17 -8.39
C ALA A 188 3.77 -6.65 -7.67
N CYS A 189 2.87 -7.39 -8.36
CA CYS A 189 1.69 -7.98 -7.73
C CYS A 189 2.05 -9.16 -6.83
N PHE A 190 1.26 -9.35 -5.76
CA PHE A 190 1.18 -10.65 -5.09
C PHE A 190 0.37 -11.59 -5.97
N VAL A 191 0.89 -12.79 -6.22
CA VAL A 191 0.27 -13.71 -7.16
C VAL A 191 0.14 -15.09 -6.55
N THR A 192 -1.04 -15.67 -6.69
CA THR A 192 -1.36 -17.03 -6.30
C THR A 192 -2.03 -17.80 -7.43
N GLU A 193 -1.94 -19.12 -7.38
CA GLU A 193 -2.69 -20.04 -8.22
C GLU A 193 -3.78 -20.71 -7.38
N TRP A 194 -5.00 -20.75 -7.93
CA TRP A 194 -6.15 -21.36 -7.28
C TRP A 194 -6.79 -22.38 -8.21
N GLN A 195 -7.07 -23.56 -7.67
CA GLN A 195 -7.78 -24.63 -8.34
C GLN A 195 -9.27 -24.56 -7.99
N ILE A 196 -10.09 -24.42 -9.02
CA ILE A 196 -11.55 -24.45 -8.97
C ILE A 196 -12.00 -25.81 -9.51
N ASP A 197 -12.59 -26.62 -8.65
CA ASP A 197 -12.93 -28.01 -8.95
C ASP A 197 -14.22 -28.10 -9.79
N ASN A 198 -15.19 -27.21 -9.57
CA ASN A 198 -16.48 -27.19 -10.29
C ASN A 198 -16.89 -25.78 -10.72
N PRO A 199 -17.63 -25.64 -11.84
CA PRO A 199 -18.33 -24.40 -12.17
C PRO A 199 -19.25 -23.96 -11.02
N GLY A 200 -19.17 -22.68 -10.64
CA GLY A 200 -19.92 -22.11 -9.52
C GLY A 200 -19.20 -22.19 -8.17
N ASP A 201 -18.06 -22.87 -8.08
CA ASP A 201 -17.22 -22.78 -6.88
C ASP A 201 -16.66 -21.37 -6.73
N SER A 202 -16.47 -20.95 -5.48
CA SER A 202 -15.99 -19.62 -5.14
C SER A 202 -14.74 -19.67 -4.28
N ILE A 203 -13.87 -18.69 -4.44
CA ILE A 203 -12.79 -18.42 -3.49
C ILE A 203 -13.11 -17.16 -2.71
N THR A 204 -12.68 -17.13 -1.45
CA THR A 204 -12.71 -15.95 -0.60
C THR A 204 -11.28 -15.66 -0.17
N LEU A 205 -10.81 -14.43 -0.39
CA LEU A 205 -9.50 -14.03 0.07
C LEU A 205 -9.45 -14.08 1.62
N PRO A 206 -8.39 -14.64 2.20
CA PRO A 206 -8.23 -14.86 3.64
C PRO A 206 -7.86 -13.59 4.40
N LEU A 207 -8.51 -12.46 4.09
CA LEU A 207 -8.26 -11.20 4.74
C LEU A 207 -8.76 -11.21 6.19
N ILE A 208 -8.04 -10.56 7.10
CA ILE A 208 -8.36 -10.46 8.53
C ILE A 208 -8.26 -9.01 9.01
N ASP A 209 -8.95 -8.65 10.08
CA ASP A 209 -8.84 -7.32 10.66
C ASP A 209 -7.44 -7.10 11.29
N ILE A 210 -6.71 -6.10 10.81
CA ILE A 210 -5.40 -5.68 11.30
C ILE A 210 -5.39 -4.28 11.93
N SER A 211 -6.56 -3.67 12.13
CA SER A 211 -6.69 -2.28 12.64
C SER A 211 -6.04 -2.04 14.00
N ASN A 212 -5.87 -3.10 14.81
CA ASN A 212 -5.17 -3.04 16.10
C ASN A 212 -3.64 -2.98 15.97
N TYR A 213 -3.08 -3.29 14.79
CA TYR A 213 -1.64 -3.37 14.55
C TYR A 213 -1.14 -2.22 13.68
N VAL A 214 -1.88 -1.89 12.63
CA VAL A 214 -1.48 -0.85 11.68
C VAL A 214 -2.70 -0.08 11.21
N ASP A 215 -2.54 1.24 11.15
CA ASP A 215 -3.53 2.17 10.61
C ASP A 215 -3.40 2.23 9.09
N VAL A 216 -3.47 1.06 8.43
CA VAL A 216 -3.37 0.95 6.97
C VAL A 216 -4.73 0.54 6.41
N PRO A 217 -5.38 1.42 5.63
CA PRO A 217 -6.65 1.07 5.01
C PRO A 217 -6.43 -0.01 3.95
N TYR A 218 -7.33 -0.98 3.92
CA TYR A 218 -7.45 -1.90 2.80
C TYR A 218 -7.74 -1.08 1.54
N ALA A 219 -6.88 -1.21 0.53
CA ALA A 219 -6.97 -0.49 -0.72
C ALA A 219 -6.28 -1.31 -1.82
N CYS A 220 -6.74 -2.55 -2.02
CA CYS A 220 -6.20 -3.42 -3.05
C CYS A 220 -7.19 -3.70 -4.18
N THR A 221 -6.65 -3.84 -5.38
CA THR A 221 -7.33 -4.36 -6.56
C THR A 221 -6.93 -5.83 -6.75
N VAL A 222 -7.92 -6.68 -6.93
CA VAL A 222 -7.78 -8.11 -7.19
C VAL A 222 -8.21 -8.38 -8.62
N ASN A 223 -7.35 -9.01 -9.41
CA ASN A 223 -7.72 -9.62 -10.68
C ASN A 223 -7.83 -11.14 -10.46
N TRP A 224 -9.02 -11.68 -10.73
CA TRP A 224 -9.38 -13.06 -10.41
C TRP A 224 -8.86 -14.09 -11.41
N GLY A 225 -8.23 -13.64 -12.50
CA GLY A 225 -7.63 -14.51 -13.52
C GLY A 225 -8.60 -14.99 -14.60
N ASP A 226 -9.88 -14.60 -14.53
CA ASP A 226 -10.93 -14.92 -15.52
C ASP A 226 -11.44 -13.68 -16.30
N GLY A 227 -10.74 -12.55 -16.14
CA GLY A 227 -11.11 -11.26 -16.72
C GLY A 227 -11.92 -10.37 -15.78
N ALA A 228 -12.42 -10.90 -14.65
CA ALA A 228 -13.06 -10.08 -13.62
C ALA A 228 -12.01 -9.44 -12.69
N SER A 229 -12.39 -8.30 -12.11
CA SER A 229 -11.60 -7.63 -11.08
C SER A 229 -12.50 -7.04 -9.99
N SER A 230 -11.94 -6.90 -8.79
CA SER A 230 -12.61 -6.35 -7.61
C SER A 230 -11.71 -5.34 -6.91
N THR A 231 -12.31 -4.32 -6.31
CA THR A 231 -11.63 -3.42 -5.38
C THR A 231 -12.04 -3.81 -3.96
N ILE A 232 -11.06 -3.94 -3.08
CA ILE A 232 -11.23 -4.31 -1.68
C ILE A 232 -10.86 -3.12 -0.81
N THR A 233 -11.81 -2.69 0.00
CA THR A 233 -11.69 -1.50 0.87
C THR A 233 -11.75 -1.82 2.37
N ALA A 234 -12.03 -3.07 2.72
CA ALA A 234 -12.04 -3.58 4.08
C ALA A 234 -11.69 -5.08 4.12
N PHE A 235 -11.27 -5.59 5.28
CA PHE A 235 -10.96 -7.02 5.44
C PHE A 235 -12.19 -7.92 5.25
N ASP A 236 -13.39 -7.40 5.53
CA ASP A 236 -14.68 -8.06 5.40
C ASP A 236 -15.48 -7.57 4.18
N ASP A 237 -14.85 -6.83 3.26
CA ASP A 237 -15.47 -6.35 2.03
C ASP A 237 -16.11 -7.53 1.27
N PRO A 238 -17.41 -7.45 0.90
CA PRO A 238 -18.09 -8.53 0.20
C PRO A 238 -17.42 -8.88 -1.14
N ASN A 239 -16.69 -7.94 -1.75
CA ASN A 239 -16.00 -8.14 -3.01
C ASN A 239 -14.73 -9.00 -2.88
N ARG A 240 -14.35 -9.43 -1.67
CA ARG A 240 -13.22 -10.36 -1.43
C ARG A 240 -13.56 -11.82 -1.79
N MET A 241 -14.80 -12.09 -2.18
CA MET A 241 -15.27 -13.38 -2.67
C MET A 241 -15.56 -13.29 -4.18
N HIS A 242 -15.18 -14.32 -4.92
CA HIS A 242 -15.46 -14.42 -6.35
C HIS A 242 -15.89 -15.83 -6.73
N THR A 243 -16.92 -15.91 -7.57
CA THR A 243 -17.50 -17.16 -8.08
C THR A 243 -17.08 -17.38 -9.52
N TYR A 244 -16.47 -18.53 -9.79
CA TYR A 244 -15.96 -18.85 -11.13
C TYR A 244 -17.00 -19.58 -11.97
N ALA A 245 -17.20 -19.12 -13.22
CA ALA A 245 -18.16 -19.73 -14.14
C ALA A 245 -17.71 -21.10 -14.70
N ALA A 246 -16.44 -21.46 -14.56
CA ALA A 246 -15.87 -22.71 -15.04
C ALA A 246 -14.88 -23.29 -14.02
N ALA A 247 -14.71 -24.61 -14.05
CA ALA A 247 -13.61 -25.27 -13.35
C ALA A 247 -12.29 -24.98 -14.07
N GLY A 248 -11.19 -24.95 -13.32
CA GLY A 248 -9.88 -24.67 -13.88
C GLY A 248 -8.88 -24.15 -12.85
N SER A 249 -7.68 -23.86 -13.34
CA SER A 249 -6.65 -23.20 -12.57
C SER A 249 -6.63 -21.71 -12.93
N TYR A 250 -6.69 -20.86 -11.91
CA TYR A 250 -6.77 -19.41 -12.08
C TYR A 250 -5.59 -18.72 -11.40
N ARG A 251 -4.97 -17.81 -12.13
CA ARG A 251 -3.88 -16.96 -11.64
C ARG A 251 -4.48 -15.68 -11.07
N VAL A 252 -4.56 -15.62 -9.74
CA VAL A 252 -5.09 -14.44 -9.04
C VAL A 252 -3.94 -13.50 -8.74
N SER A 253 -4.08 -12.24 -9.18
CA SER A 253 -3.08 -11.20 -8.92
C SER A 253 -3.69 -10.07 -8.11
N ILE A 254 -2.98 -9.64 -7.08
CA ILE A 254 -3.42 -8.59 -6.16
C ILE A 254 -2.40 -7.46 -6.21
N SER A 255 -2.89 -6.23 -6.18
CA SER A 255 -2.10 -5.01 -6.13
C SER A 255 -2.70 -4.01 -5.15
N GLY A 256 -1.91 -3.20 -4.46
CA GLY A 256 -2.38 -2.27 -3.42
C GLY A 256 -2.41 -2.95 -2.05
N SER A 257 -2.68 -2.18 -1.00
CA SER A 257 -2.54 -2.68 0.38
C SER A 257 -3.70 -3.60 0.77
N CYS A 258 -3.36 -4.82 1.17
CA CYS A 258 -4.26 -5.84 1.72
C CYS A 258 -3.46 -6.72 2.69
N ASP A 259 -2.97 -6.09 3.76
CA ASP A 259 -1.80 -6.57 4.48
C ASP A 259 -2.08 -7.58 5.61
N GLY A 260 -3.30 -8.12 5.73
CA GLY A 260 -3.64 -9.21 6.65
C GLY A 260 -4.09 -10.47 5.91
N TRP A 261 -3.47 -11.62 6.16
CA TRP A 261 -3.73 -12.86 5.42
C TRP A 261 -3.69 -14.11 6.32
N SER A 262 -4.84 -14.73 6.61
CA SER A 262 -4.95 -15.98 7.37
C SER A 262 -6.04 -16.91 6.88
N PHE A 263 -5.66 -18.09 6.40
CA PHE A 263 -6.61 -19.10 5.93
C PHE A 263 -7.48 -19.72 7.02
N GLU A 264 -7.14 -19.52 8.30
CA GLU A 264 -8.01 -19.88 9.43
C GLU A 264 -9.36 -19.15 9.36
N ALA A 265 -9.39 -17.92 8.82
CA ALA A 265 -10.60 -17.13 8.66
C ALA A 265 -11.50 -17.61 7.50
N VAL A 266 -10.98 -18.40 6.56
CA VAL A 266 -11.68 -18.87 5.36
C VAL A 266 -11.34 -20.34 5.02
N PRO A 267 -11.72 -21.29 5.91
CA PRO A 267 -11.27 -22.68 5.80
C PRO A 267 -11.74 -23.42 4.54
N ALA A 268 -12.77 -22.92 3.84
CA ALA A 268 -13.20 -23.46 2.56
C ALA A 268 -12.18 -23.14 1.43
N SER A 269 -11.65 -21.92 1.41
CA SER A 269 -10.75 -21.46 0.36
C SER A 269 -9.32 -21.99 0.51
N ARG A 270 -8.90 -22.38 1.72
CA ARG A 270 -7.54 -22.94 1.95
C ARG A 270 -7.24 -24.19 1.12
N LEU A 271 -8.26 -24.94 0.72
CA LEU A 271 -8.11 -26.15 -0.11
C LEU A 271 -8.10 -25.84 -1.61
N ALA A 272 -8.33 -24.59 -2.01
CA ALA A 272 -8.32 -24.15 -3.40
C ALA A 272 -6.97 -23.55 -3.80
N ILE A 273 -6.21 -22.95 -2.89
CA ILE A 273 -4.88 -22.41 -3.21
C ILE A 273 -3.88 -23.54 -3.48
N THR A 274 -3.20 -23.49 -4.63
CA THR A 274 -2.23 -24.51 -5.05
C THR A 274 -0.80 -23.99 -5.10
N LYS A 275 -0.60 -22.69 -5.34
CA LYS A 275 0.74 -22.07 -5.42
C LYS A 275 0.72 -20.63 -4.94
N VAL A 276 1.83 -20.19 -4.35
CA VAL A 276 2.20 -18.77 -4.26
C VAL A 276 3.23 -18.53 -5.34
N LEU A 277 2.89 -17.79 -6.39
CA LEU A 277 3.72 -17.58 -7.58
C LEU A 277 4.61 -16.33 -7.48
N ALA A 278 4.14 -15.30 -6.79
CA ALA A 278 4.94 -14.09 -6.51
C ALA A 278 4.52 -13.46 -5.18
N ARG A 279 5.48 -12.92 -4.43
CA ARG A 279 5.25 -12.29 -3.11
C ARG A 279 4.78 -10.83 -3.18
N GLY A 280 4.77 -10.22 -4.36
CA GLY A 280 4.58 -8.78 -4.53
C GLY A 280 5.83 -7.97 -4.12
N LYS A 281 5.87 -6.70 -4.53
CA LYS A 281 6.93 -5.76 -4.17
C LYS A 281 6.32 -4.43 -3.69
N ALA A 282 7.01 -3.74 -2.78
CA ALA A 282 6.70 -2.37 -2.44
C ALA A 282 6.69 -1.49 -3.73
N PRO A 283 5.77 -0.50 -3.84
CA PRO A 283 4.85 0.03 -2.83
C PRO A 283 3.47 -0.66 -2.80
N VAL A 284 3.33 -1.77 -3.52
CA VAL A 284 2.02 -2.39 -3.81
C VAL A 284 1.63 -3.41 -2.74
N PHE A 285 2.57 -3.80 -1.89
CA PHE A 285 2.37 -4.41 -0.59
C PHE A 285 3.47 -3.86 0.32
N GLU A 286 3.11 -3.13 1.37
CA GLU A 286 4.08 -2.64 2.40
C GLU A 286 4.50 -3.78 3.36
N GLY A 287 4.22 -5.03 2.99
CA GLY A 287 4.43 -6.25 3.74
C GLY A 287 3.08 -6.87 4.15
N LEU A 288 3.03 -8.18 4.35
CA LEU A 288 1.88 -8.81 5.00
C LEU A 288 2.13 -8.75 6.51
N VAL A 289 1.35 -7.94 7.23
CA VAL A 289 1.33 -7.81 8.69
C VAL A 289 1.14 -9.17 9.35
N PHE A 290 0.25 -9.98 8.79
CA PHE A 290 -0.02 -11.34 9.24
C PHE A 290 -0.11 -12.28 8.04
N LEU A 291 0.57 -13.43 8.11
CA LEU A 291 0.61 -14.42 7.05
C LEU A 291 0.48 -15.83 7.62
N ASN A 292 -0.60 -16.53 7.27
CA ASN A 292 -0.85 -17.89 7.71
C ASN A 292 -1.50 -18.72 6.58
N PHE A 293 -0.81 -19.81 6.21
CA PHE A 293 -1.21 -20.83 5.23
C PHE A 293 -1.52 -22.19 5.88
N SER A 294 -1.78 -22.23 7.19
CA SER A 294 -2.10 -23.46 7.91
C SER A 294 -3.29 -24.20 7.28
N GLY A 295 -3.10 -25.48 7.05
CA GLY A 295 -4.05 -26.39 6.43
C GLY A 295 -4.24 -26.21 4.92
N CYS A 296 -3.39 -25.42 4.25
CA CYS A 296 -3.36 -25.33 2.78
C CYS A 296 -2.78 -26.61 2.16
N SER A 297 -3.49 -27.73 2.31
CA SER A 297 -2.99 -29.07 1.97
C SER A 297 -2.75 -29.30 0.48
N LYS A 298 -3.35 -28.50 -0.42
CA LYS A 298 -3.08 -28.52 -1.87
C LYS A 298 -1.95 -27.56 -2.30
N LEU A 299 -1.34 -26.81 -1.39
CA LEU A 299 -0.23 -25.91 -1.69
C LEU A 299 1.03 -26.71 -2.02
N THR A 300 1.56 -26.52 -3.23
CA THR A 300 2.68 -27.28 -3.79
C THR A 300 3.94 -26.44 -3.99
N GLU A 301 3.78 -25.13 -4.14
CA GLU A 301 4.86 -24.21 -4.49
C GLU A 301 4.75 -22.90 -3.72
N LEU A 302 5.90 -22.40 -3.28
CA LEU A 302 6.06 -21.10 -2.67
C LEU A 302 7.07 -20.28 -3.46
N ALA A 303 6.71 -19.05 -3.80
CA ALA A 303 7.62 -18.10 -4.41
C ALA A 303 8.76 -17.74 -3.46
N GLY A 304 9.96 -17.63 -4.04
CA GLY A 304 11.12 -17.01 -3.39
C GLY A 304 10.97 -15.49 -3.26
N GLY A 305 12.06 -14.83 -2.85
CA GLY A 305 12.08 -13.41 -2.53
C GLY A 305 11.87 -13.10 -1.04
N GLY A 306 11.74 -14.13 -0.20
CA GLY A 306 11.47 -14.01 1.23
C GLY A 306 10.08 -13.47 1.59
N ILE A 307 9.63 -13.74 2.81
CA ILE A 307 8.40 -13.13 3.33
C ILE A 307 8.74 -11.70 3.76
N PRO A 308 8.15 -10.67 3.11
CA PRO A 308 8.43 -9.28 3.46
C PRO A 308 7.91 -8.96 4.87
N VAL A 309 8.61 -8.05 5.54
CA VAL A 309 8.26 -7.55 6.86
C VAL A 309 7.63 -6.17 6.72
N CYS A 310 6.47 -5.95 7.35
CA CYS A 310 5.95 -4.61 7.54
C CYS A 310 6.86 -3.81 8.47
N THR A 311 7.48 -2.78 7.95
CA THR A 311 8.39 -1.90 8.73
C THR A 311 7.65 -0.86 9.58
N ASN A 312 6.34 -0.70 9.36
CA ASN A 312 5.49 0.28 10.04
C ASN A 312 4.81 -0.28 11.31
N ILE A 313 5.15 -1.49 11.76
CA ILE A 313 4.59 -2.08 13.00
C ILE A 313 5.62 -2.01 14.12
N LEU A 314 5.25 -1.36 15.22
CA LEU A 314 6.08 -1.25 16.43
C LEU A 314 6.23 -2.59 17.18
N PHE A 315 5.33 -3.53 16.91
CA PHE A 315 5.36 -4.91 17.40
C PHE A 315 5.56 -5.82 16.19
N MET A 316 6.81 -6.16 15.90
CA MET A 316 7.10 -7.16 14.87
C MET A 316 6.36 -8.46 15.21
N ASN A 317 6.02 -9.24 14.18
CA ASN A 317 5.47 -10.58 14.36
C ASN A 317 6.57 -11.47 14.98
N GLU A 318 6.65 -11.48 16.31
CA GLU A 318 7.63 -12.26 17.08
C GLU A 318 7.37 -13.77 16.96
N SER A 319 6.26 -14.17 16.32
CA SER A 319 5.90 -15.56 16.05
C SER A 319 5.59 -15.79 14.58
N MET A 320 6.12 -16.87 14.03
CA MET A 320 5.66 -17.48 12.77
C MET A 320 5.23 -18.92 13.02
N ASN A 321 4.68 -19.19 14.21
CA ASN A 321 4.18 -20.50 14.56
C ASN A 321 3.08 -20.95 13.58
N ARG A 322 3.12 -22.24 13.22
CA ARG A 322 2.13 -22.90 12.35
C ARG A 322 1.91 -22.28 10.97
N ILE A 323 2.78 -21.37 10.50
CA ILE A 323 2.54 -20.62 9.24
C ILE A 323 2.24 -21.52 8.03
N PHE A 324 2.85 -22.71 7.95
CA PHE A 324 2.62 -23.71 6.90
C PHE A 324 2.26 -25.08 7.50
N GLU A 325 1.69 -25.12 8.71
CA GLU A 325 1.19 -26.35 9.32
C GLU A 325 0.22 -27.05 8.34
N ASP A 326 0.31 -28.37 8.20
CA ASP A 326 -0.52 -29.19 7.31
C ASP A 326 -0.54 -28.77 5.82
N CYS A 327 0.48 -28.04 5.35
CA CYS A 327 0.76 -27.87 3.92
C CYS A 327 1.34 -29.19 3.35
N SER A 328 0.54 -30.25 3.35
CA SER A 328 0.98 -31.63 3.14
C SER A 328 1.50 -31.92 1.73
N SER A 329 1.14 -31.10 0.72
CA SER A 329 1.60 -31.23 -0.67
C SER A 329 2.85 -30.41 -1.01
N LEU A 330 3.37 -29.63 -0.06
CA LEU A 330 4.53 -28.78 -0.27
C LEU A 330 5.79 -29.64 -0.38
N THR A 331 6.49 -29.58 -1.52
CA THR A 331 7.62 -30.48 -1.82
C THR A 331 8.99 -29.88 -1.54
N SER A 332 9.09 -28.55 -1.58
CA SER A 332 10.33 -27.79 -1.38
C SER A 332 10.03 -26.40 -0.80
N LEU A 333 11.07 -25.76 -0.26
CA LEU A 333 11.00 -24.41 0.30
C LEU A 333 12.00 -23.50 -0.43
N PRO A 334 11.67 -22.22 -0.65
CA PRO A 334 12.65 -21.23 -1.08
C PRO A 334 13.75 -21.02 -0.05
N ALA A 335 15.00 -20.89 -0.50
CA ALA A 335 16.13 -20.69 0.40
C ALA A 335 16.09 -19.38 1.19
N ASP A 336 15.40 -18.37 0.66
CA ASP A 336 15.27 -17.04 1.25
C ASP A 336 13.95 -16.82 2.00
N LEU A 337 13.14 -17.87 2.20
CA LEU A 337 11.78 -17.80 2.73
C LEU A 337 11.66 -16.91 3.98
N PHE A 338 12.58 -17.05 4.95
CA PHE A 338 12.57 -16.28 6.20
C PHE A 338 13.69 -15.24 6.33
N ARG A 339 14.32 -14.87 5.21
CA ARG A 339 15.51 -14.00 5.19
C ARG A 339 15.32 -12.67 5.93
N TYR A 340 14.12 -12.09 5.85
CA TYR A 340 13.83 -10.77 6.43
C TYR A 340 13.23 -10.84 7.84
N ASN A 341 12.77 -12.02 8.28
CA ASN A 341 12.04 -12.22 9.54
C ASN A 341 13.01 -12.34 10.74
N THR A 342 13.95 -11.42 10.86
CA THR A 342 15.08 -11.48 11.81
C THR A 342 14.68 -11.35 13.28
N ALA A 343 13.52 -10.75 13.55
CA ALA A 343 12.96 -10.55 14.89
C ALA A 343 12.09 -11.72 15.40
N VAL A 344 11.85 -12.75 14.57
CA VAL A 344 11.01 -13.90 14.98
C VAL A 344 11.70 -14.67 16.10
N THR A 345 10.93 -14.94 17.15
CA THR A 345 11.35 -15.73 18.33
C THR A 345 10.75 -17.14 18.33
N ASP A 346 9.62 -17.36 17.66
CA ASP A 346 8.87 -18.61 17.69
C ASP A 346 8.58 -19.13 16.28
N PHE A 347 9.06 -20.34 15.96
CA PHE A 347 8.70 -21.07 14.75
C PHE A 347 7.88 -22.33 15.04
N SER A 348 7.43 -22.56 16.26
CA SER A 348 6.77 -23.79 16.69
C SER A 348 5.72 -24.29 15.69
N SER A 349 5.83 -25.57 15.32
CA SER A 349 4.98 -26.22 14.32
C SER A 349 4.90 -25.56 12.92
N ALA A 350 5.82 -24.65 12.55
CA ALA A 350 5.73 -23.90 11.29
C ALA A 350 5.58 -24.76 10.02
N PHE A 351 6.14 -25.97 9.99
CA PHE A 351 6.00 -26.96 8.91
C PHE A 351 5.52 -28.32 9.43
N TRP A 352 4.80 -28.33 10.56
CA TRP A 352 4.22 -29.56 11.09
C TRP A 352 3.30 -30.19 10.04
N GLY A 353 3.40 -31.49 9.81
CA GLY A 353 2.53 -32.18 8.85
C GLY A 353 2.82 -31.88 7.37
N CYS A 354 3.91 -31.18 7.03
CA CYS A 354 4.37 -31.03 5.64
C CYS A 354 4.94 -32.36 5.09
N ALA A 355 4.06 -33.34 4.89
CA ALA A 355 4.41 -34.73 4.63
C ALA A 355 5.20 -34.94 3.32
N SER A 356 4.98 -34.10 2.31
CA SER A 356 5.66 -34.21 0.99
C SER A 356 6.99 -33.47 0.91
N LEU A 357 7.42 -32.77 1.97
CA LEU A 357 8.64 -31.97 1.95
C LEU A 357 9.88 -32.88 1.91
N ILE A 358 10.65 -32.81 0.81
CA ILE A 358 11.73 -33.78 0.53
C ILE A 358 13.07 -33.36 1.13
N SER A 359 13.35 -32.05 1.12
CA SER A 359 14.62 -31.48 1.56
C SER A 359 14.42 -30.06 2.07
N LEU A 360 15.38 -29.58 2.87
CA LEU A 360 15.40 -28.23 3.41
C LEU A 360 16.54 -27.41 2.79
N PRO A 361 16.32 -26.12 2.49
CA PRO A 361 17.40 -25.22 2.10
C PRO A 361 18.43 -25.04 3.22
N VAL A 362 19.70 -24.92 2.85
CA VAL A 362 20.81 -24.76 3.81
C VAL A 362 20.71 -23.48 4.65
N ASP A 363 20.21 -22.40 4.07
CA ASP A 363 20.12 -21.09 4.73
C ASP A 363 18.70 -20.77 5.26
N LEU A 364 17.81 -21.77 5.36
CA LEU A 364 16.39 -21.57 5.69
C LEU A 364 16.17 -20.71 6.96
N PHE A 365 16.96 -20.95 8.02
CA PHE A 365 16.88 -20.21 9.29
C PHE A 365 18.09 -19.34 9.59
N ARG A 366 18.96 -19.09 8.59
CA ARG A 366 20.26 -18.42 8.80
C ARG A 366 20.15 -17.07 9.49
N TYR A 367 19.12 -16.29 9.15
CA TYR A 367 18.96 -14.91 9.59
C TYR A 367 18.05 -14.75 10.81
N ASN A 368 17.39 -15.83 11.26
CA ASN A 368 16.43 -15.79 12.36
C ASN A 368 17.15 -16.04 13.70
N THR A 369 18.11 -15.17 14.03
CA THR A 369 19.02 -15.36 15.18
C THR A 369 18.34 -15.19 16.55
N ALA A 370 17.15 -14.57 16.58
CA ALA A 370 16.36 -14.35 17.78
C ALA A 370 15.47 -15.54 18.19
N VAL A 371 15.39 -16.59 17.36
CA VAL A 371 14.51 -17.74 17.61
C VAL A 371 14.90 -18.46 18.90
N THR A 372 13.91 -18.68 19.77
CA THR A 372 14.03 -19.44 21.00
C THR A 372 13.37 -20.82 20.92
N ASP A 373 12.38 -21.01 20.04
CA ASP A 373 11.53 -22.20 19.96
C ASP A 373 11.43 -22.76 18.52
N PHE A 374 11.91 -24.01 18.35
CA PHE A 374 11.75 -24.82 17.13
C PHE A 374 10.94 -26.12 17.39
N SER A 375 10.12 -26.13 18.43
CA SER A 375 9.32 -27.29 18.82
C SER A 375 8.40 -27.72 17.68
N GLY A 376 8.41 -29.02 17.37
CA GLY A 376 7.54 -29.61 16.35
C GLY A 376 7.71 -29.07 14.92
N VAL A 377 8.71 -28.24 14.62
CA VAL A 377 8.77 -27.47 13.36
C VAL A 377 8.65 -28.32 12.11
N PHE A 378 9.29 -29.48 12.06
CA PHE A 378 9.22 -30.43 10.95
C PHE A 378 8.56 -31.75 11.37
N SER A 379 7.84 -31.78 12.49
CA SER A 379 7.19 -33.01 12.94
C SER A 379 6.17 -33.49 11.90
N GLY A 380 6.22 -34.77 11.54
CA GLY A 380 5.35 -35.34 10.51
C GLY A 380 5.78 -35.07 9.07
N CYS A 381 6.96 -34.47 8.83
CA CYS A 381 7.56 -34.39 7.50
C CYS A 381 8.09 -35.77 7.05
N THR A 382 7.17 -36.67 6.71
CA THR A 382 7.46 -38.09 6.44
C THR A 382 8.36 -38.31 5.22
N SER A 383 8.35 -37.42 4.21
CA SER A 383 9.23 -37.52 3.03
C SER A 383 10.61 -36.88 3.19
N LEU A 384 10.87 -36.19 4.31
CA LEU A 384 12.12 -35.47 4.50
C LEU A 384 13.28 -36.47 4.59
N ALA A 385 14.16 -36.45 3.60
CA ALA A 385 15.16 -37.51 3.42
C ALA A 385 16.55 -37.17 3.99
N SER A 386 16.86 -35.88 4.18
CA SER A 386 18.13 -35.44 4.72
C SER A 386 18.02 -34.05 5.35
N LEU A 387 18.99 -33.70 6.20
CA LEU A 387 19.09 -32.39 6.83
C LEU A 387 20.39 -31.69 6.42
N PRO A 388 20.36 -30.38 6.13
CA PRO A 388 21.58 -29.57 6.00
C PRO A 388 22.37 -29.57 7.31
N ALA A 389 23.70 -29.76 7.23
CA ALA A 389 24.57 -29.86 8.41
C ALA A 389 24.55 -28.59 9.30
N ASP A 390 24.38 -27.42 8.69
CA ASP A 390 24.40 -26.12 9.39
C ASP A 390 22.98 -25.51 9.55
N LEU A 391 21.91 -26.30 9.42
CA LEU A 391 20.52 -25.81 9.40
C LEU A 391 20.18 -24.86 10.56
N PHE A 392 20.67 -25.16 11.77
CA PHE A 392 20.42 -24.36 12.98
C PHE A 392 21.65 -23.62 13.52
N ARG A 393 22.76 -23.57 12.76
CA ARG A 393 24.07 -23.08 13.24
C ARG A 393 24.01 -21.67 13.84
N TYR A 394 23.16 -20.81 13.28
CA TYR A 394 23.07 -19.39 13.63
C TYR A 394 21.94 -19.07 14.61
N ASN A 395 21.10 -20.03 14.98
CA ASN A 395 19.97 -19.85 15.89
C ASN A 395 20.43 -20.07 17.35
N THR A 396 21.36 -19.23 17.81
CA THR A 396 22.06 -19.41 19.09
C THR A 396 21.20 -19.14 20.32
N ALA A 397 20.02 -18.54 20.14
CA ALA A 397 19.07 -18.26 21.23
C ALA A 397 18.11 -19.44 21.52
N VAL A 398 18.13 -20.50 20.69
CA VAL A 398 17.20 -21.62 20.80
C VAL A 398 17.43 -22.38 22.11
N ASN A 399 16.34 -22.59 22.85
CA ASN A 399 16.34 -23.42 24.05
C ASN A 399 15.33 -24.59 23.96
N ASP A 400 14.48 -24.63 22.92
CA ASP A 400 13.52 -25.72 22.70
C ASP A 400 13.62 -26.32 21.29
N PHE A 401 13.93 -27.63 21.22
CA PHE A 401 13.90 -28.48 20.02
C PHE A 401 12.94 -29.67 20.21
N TYR A 402 11.97 -29.56 21.13
CA TYR A 402 11.05 -30.63 21.47
C TYR A 402 10.31 -31.11 20.23
N ARG A 403 10.47 -32.39 19.89
CA ARG A 403 9.81 -33.03 18.74
C ARG A 403 10.06 -32.35 17.39
N THR A 404 11.14 -31.57 17.21
CA THR A 404 11.40 -30.85 15.95
C THR A 404 11.31 -31.74 14.70
N PHE A 405 11.73 -33.01 14.79
CA PHE A 405 11.67 -34.00 13.70
C PHE A 405 10.88 -35.26 14.07
N ASP A 406 9.94 -35.17 15.02
CA ASP A 406 9.13 -36.32 15.40
C ASP A 406 8.33 -36.85 14.21
N ASN A 407 8.18 -38.17 14.09
CA ASN A 407 7.51 -38.82 12.95
C ASN A 407 8.08 -38.50 11.54
N CYS A 408 9.33 -38.00 11.42
CA CYS A 408 10.05 -37.92 10.15
C CYS A 408 10.59 -39.31 9.74
N THR A 409 9.71 -40.16 9.22
CA THR A 409 10.00 -41.57 8.94
C THR A 409 11.13 -41.78 7.92
N SER A 410 11.25 -40.91 6.92
CA SER A 410 12.36 -40.97 5.96
C SER A 410 13.71 -40.58 6.57
N LEU A 411 13.76 -39.61 7.48
CA LEU A 411 14.97 -39.28 8.26
C LEU A 411 15.38 -40.44 9.19
N ALA A 412 14.40 -41.10 9.82
CA ALA A 412 14.67 -42.22 10.72
C ALA A 412 15.39 -43.39 10.02
N SER A 413 15.15 -43.59 8.71
CA SER A 413 15.87 -44.59 7.90
C SER A 413 17.36 -44.29 7.70
N LEU A 414 17.81 -43.04 7.94
CA LEU A 414 19.22 -42.62 7.90
C LEU A 414 19.99 -43.02 9.18
N SER A 415 19.30 -43.06 10.33
CA SER A 415 19.86 -43.42 11.64
C SER A 415 20.29 -44.89 11.74
N LEU A 416 19.76 -45.76 10.87
CA LEU A 416 20.19 -47.16 10.75
C LEU A 416 21.41 -47.36 9.82
N LYS A 417 21.96 -46.29 9.23
CA LYS A 417 23.14 -46.35 8.34
C LYS A 417 24.37 -45.56 8.81
N SER A 418 24.26 -44.73 9.85
CA SER A 418 25.42 -43.96 10.33
C SER A 418 25.44 -43.82 11.85
N SER A 419 26.15 -44.74 12.50
CA SER A 419 26.63 -44.56 13.86
C SER A 419 27.79 -43.55 13.87
N VAL A 420 27.50 -42.24 13.84
CA VAL A 420 28.44 -41.21 14.31
C VAL A 420 27.63 -40.07 14.94
N ALA A 421 27.94 -39.77 16.20
CA ALA A 421 27.25 -38.84 17.08
C ALA A 421 27.28 -37.38 16.61
N TYR A 422 26.17 -36.66 16.83
CA TYR A 422 26.19 -35.20 16.94
C TYR A 422 26.02 -34.81 18.42
N ARG A 423 27.00 -34.07 18.93
CA ARG A 423 26.98 -33.31 20.19
C ARG A 423 26.67 -31.87 19.88
#